data_AF-A0A392TCT3-F1
#
_entry.id   AF-A0A392TCT3-F1
#
_cell.length_a   1.000
_cell.length_b   1.000
_cell.length_c   1.000
_cell.angle_alpha   90.00
_cell.angle_beta   90.00
_cell.angle_gamma   90.00
#
_symmetry.space_group_name_H-M   'P 1'
#
loop_
_entity.id
_entity.type
_entity.pdbx_description
1 polymer ?
#
loop_
_entity_poly.entity_id
_entity_poly.type
_entity_poly.pdbx_seq_one_letter_code
_entity_poly.pdbx_strand_id
1 'polypeptide(L)' 'MYQDLKKLFWWPGMKKQISEFVYACLVCQKSKIEPQKPSGLLQPLFVLEWKWDSISMDFVGSLPRTTKGNEVIW' A
#
# COMPACT_ATOMS: atom_id res chain seq x y z
N MET A 1 9.85 11.53 -17.26
CA MET A 1 10.62 12.79 -17.39
C MET A 1 11.97 12.60 -18.06
N TYR A 2 13.01 12.03 -17.42
CA TYR A 2 14.32 11.90 -18.10
C TYR A 2 14.24 11.07 -19.40
N GLN A 3 13.54 9.92 -19.36
CA GLN A 3 13.38 9.05 -20.53
C GLN A 3 12.61 9.70 -21.69
N ASP A 4 11.78 10.69 -21.40
CA ASP A 4 10.97 11.40 -22.41
C ASP A 4 11.78 12.55 -23.00
N LEU A 5 12.40 13.36 -22.14
CA LEU A 5 13.19 14.53 -22.53
C LEU A 5 14.46 14.15 -23.29
N LYS A 6 15.11 13.03 -22.95
CA LYS A 6 16.34 12.57 -23.64
C LYS A 6 16.14 12.26 -25.13
N LYS A 7 14.89 12.12 -25.58
CA LYS A 7 14.57 11.86 -27.00
C LYS A 7 14.77 13.09 -27.87
N LEU A 8 14.67 14.29 -27.28
CA LEU A 8 14.67 15.56 -27.99
C LEU A 8 15.81 16.49 -27.56
N PHE A 9 16.32 16.33 -26.34
CA PHE A 9 17.30 17.25 -25.76
C PHE A 9 18.47 16.50 -25.11
N TRP A 10 19.62 17.17 -25.07
CA TRP A 10 20.80 16.70 -24.35
C TRP A 10 21.63 17.87 -23.83
N TRP A 11 22.14 17.77 -22.60
CA TRP A 11 23.12 18.69 -22.03
C TRP A 11 23.88 18.02 -20.87
N PRO A 12 25.07 18.55 -20.48
CA PRO A 12 25.83 18.01 -19.35
C PRO A 12 25.03 18.07 -18.04
N GLY A 13 24.90 16.94 -17.34
CA GLY A 13 24.21 16.87 -16.05
C GLY A 13 22.68 16.76 -16.10
N MET A 14 22.07 16.68 -17.30
CA MET A 14 20.62 16.60 -17.53
C MET A 14 19.88 15.63 -16.60
N LYS A 15 20.37 14.39 -16.46
CA LYS A 15 19.72 13.38 -15.62
C LYS A 15 19.64 13.81 -14.15
N LYS A 16 20.73 14.39 -13.62
CA LYS A 16 20.84 14.87 -12.24
C LYS A 16 19.90 16.05 -11.98
N GLN A 17 19.92 17.04 -12.87
CA GLN A 17 19.06 18.22 -12.74
C GLN A 17 17.58 17.86 -12.84
N ILE A 18 17.21 16.94 -13.74
CA ILE A 18 15.82 16.45 -13.81
C ILE A 18 15.44 15.71 -12.52
N SER A 19 16.33 14.89 -11.95
CA SER A 19 16.03 14.23 -10.67
C SER A 19 15.87 15.21 -9.52
N GLU A 20 16.70 16.25 -9.44
CA GLU A 20 16.61 17.30 -8.40
C GLU A 20 15.31 18.10 -8.54
N PHE A 21 14.92 18.45 -9.76
CA PHE A 21 13.66 19.13 -10.03
C PHE A 21 12.46 18.28 -9.61
N VAL A 22 12.43 17.00 -10.00
CA VAL A 22 11.33 16.09 -9.63
C VAL A 22 11.29 15.87 -8.12
N TYR A 23 12.46 15.77 -7.47
CA TYR A 23 12.58 15.63 -6.03
C TYR A 23 12.01 16.85 -5.28
N ALA A 24 12.26 18.08 -5.77
CA ALA A 24 11.75 19.31 -5.16
C ALA A 24 10.28 19.62 -5.50
N CYS A 25 9.67 18.92 -6.46
CA CYS A 25 8.31 19.22 -6.90
C CYS A 25 7.26 18.73 -5.89
N LEU A 26 6.57 19.67 -5.23
CA LEU A 26 5.51 19.37 -4.24
C LEU A 26 4.36 18.54 -4.81
N VAL A 27 3.98 18.75 -6.07
CA VAL A 27 2.92 17.96 -6.72
C VAL A 27 3.38 16.53 -6.94
N CYS A 28 4.64 16.33 -7.36
CA CYS A 28 5.22 15.01 -7.52
C CYS A 28 5.33 14.27 -6.17
N GLN A 29 5.75 14.96 -5.11
CA GLN A 29 5.85 14.39 -3.76
C GLN A 29 4.48 13.96 -3.20
N LYS A 30 3.43 14.75 -3.43
CA LYS A 30 2.07 14.42 -2.95
C LYS A 30 1.41 13.31 -3.77
N SER A 31 1.66 13.28 -5.08
CA SER A 31 1.03 12.30 -5.98
C SER A 31 1.74 10.95 -6.00
N LYS A 32 3.05 10.93 -5.78
CA LYS A 32 3.84 9.71 -5.69
C LYS A 32 4.02 9.34 -4.23
N ILE A 33 3.29 8.31 -3.81
CA ILE A 33 3.57 7.64 -2.55
C ILE A 33 5.01 7.12 -2.63
N GLU A 34 5.86 7.57 -1.71
CA GLU A 34 7.20 7.01 -1.56
C GLU A 34 7.04 5.51 -1.34
N PRO A 35 7.85 4.64 -2.00
CA PRO A 35 7.78 3.22 -1.75
C PRO A 35 7.96 2.99 -0.25
N GLN A 36 6.87 2.65 0.43
CA GLN A 36 6.94 2.24 1.81
C GLN A 36 7.92 1.07 1.87
N LYS A 37 8.68 0.99 2.97
CA LYS A 37 9.50 -0.19 3.21
C LYS A 37 8.62 -1.42 2.96
N PRO A 38 9.12 -2.45 2.25
CA PRO A 38 8.35 -3.66 2.06
C PRO A 38 7.85 -4.11 3.43
N SER A 39 6.56 -4.48 3.49
CA SER A 39 5.96 -4.97 4.72
C SER A 39 6.90 -5.99 5.36
N GLY A 40 7.19 -5.81 6.64
CA GLY A 40 8.03 -6.73 7.38
C GLY A 40 7.46 -8.15 7.38
N LEU A 41 8.22 -9.10 7.92
CA LEU A 41 7.72 -10.45 8.10
C LEU A 41 6.49 -10.43 9.01
N LEU A 42 5.46 -11.20 8.64
CA LEU A 42 4.31 -11.44 9.51
C LEU A 42 4.81 -12.06 10.81
N GLN A 43 4.36 -11.54 11.95
CA GLN A 43 4.63 -12.16 13.24
C GLN A 43 3.63 -13.29 13.46
N PRO A 44 4.07 -14.55 13.56
CA PRO A 44 3.17 -15.66 13.84
C PRO A 44 2.62 -15.54 15.27
N LEU A 45 1.37 -15.96 15.46
CA LEU A 45 0.79 -16.13 16.78
C LEU A 45 1.48 -17.29 17.51
N PHE A 46 1.53 -17.22 18.84
CA PHE A 46 2.02 -18.32 19.67
C PHE A 46 1.14 -19.56 19.48
N VAL A 47 1.76 -20.74 19.56
CA VAL A 47 1.02 -22.00 19.57
C VAL A 47 0.26 -22.09 20.89
N LEU A 48 -1.06 -22.25 20.80
CA LEU A 48 -1.93 -22.42 21.97
C LEU A 48 -1.74 -23.83 22.55
N GLU A 49 -1.79 -23.96 23.87
CA GLU A 49 -1.50 -25.23 24.56
C GLU A 49 -2.76 -26.09 24.73
N TRP A 50 -3.94 -25.47 24.72
CA TRP A 50 -5.21 -26.12 25.01
C TRP A 50 -6.40 -25.57 24.20
N LYS A 51 -7.53 -26.26 24.32
CA LYS A 51 -8.79 -25.84 23.70
C LYS A 51 -9.28 -24.57 24.38
N TRP A 52 -9.68 -23.59 23.57
CA TRP A 52 -10.24 -22.30 23.99
C TRP A 52 -9.26 -21.31 24.63
N ASP A 53 -7.95 -21.54 24.52
CA ASP A 53 -6.93 -20.59 25.02
C ASP A 53 -6.94 -19.25 24.27
N SER A 54 -7.42 -19.24 23.02
CA SER A 54 -7.67 -18.02 22.26
C SER A 54 -8.86 -18.20 21.33
N ILE A 55 -9.71 -17.18 21.28
CA ILE A 55 -10.87 -17.09 20.38
C ILE A 55 -10.72 -15.79 19.60
N SER A 56 -10.67 -15.90 18.28
CA SER A 56 -10.78 -14.75 17.38
C SER A 56 -12.18 -14.74 16.78
N MET A 57 -12.81 -13.56 16.74
CA MET A 57 -14.11 -13.36 16.11
C MET A 57 -13.99 -12.20 15.12
N ASP A 58 -14.61 -12.36 13.96
CA ASP A 58 -14.63 -11.37 12.90
C ASP A 58 -16.05 -11.29 12.31
N PHE A 59 -16.39 -10.15 11.74
CA PHE A 59 -17.70 -9.94 11.13
C PHE A 59 -17.56 -9.89 9.61
N VAL A 60 -18.23 -10.81 8.93
CA VAL A 60 -18.37 -10.76 7.47
C VAL A 60 -19.71 -10.10 7.15
N GLY A 61 -19.65 -8.88 6.66
CA GLY A 61 -20.82 -8.08 6.28
C GLY A 61 -21.10 -8.05 4.78
N SER A 62 -22.11 -7.25 4.41
CA SER A 62 -22.54 -7.03 3.03
C SER A 62 -22.99 -8.31 2.31
N LEU A 63 -23.55 -9.27 3.06
CA LEU A 63 -24.13 -10.48 2.49
C LEU A 63 -25.54 -10.21 1.95
N PRO A 64 -26.05 -11.03 1.01
CA PRO A 64 -27.44 -10.95 0.59
C PRO A 64 -28.38 -11.06 1.77
N ARG A 65 -29.32 -10.12 1.85
CA ARG A 65 -30.26 -10.02 2.96
C ARG A 65 -31.15 -11.26 3.02
N THR A 66 -31.14 -11.93 4.16
CA THR A 66 -32.05 -13.06 4.41
C THR A 66 -33.50 -12.60 4.53
N THR A 67 -34.45 -13.53 4.47
CA THR A 67 -35.88 -13.25 4.70
C THR A 67 -36.18 -12.64 6.07
N LYS A 68 -35.32 -12.91 7.07
CA LYS A 68 -35.40 -12.32 8.42
C LYS A 68 -34.66 -10.98 8.54
N GLY A 69 -34.00 -10.52 7.47
CA GLY A 69 -33.35 -9.22 7.42
C GLY A 69 -31.86 -9.19 7.79
N ASN A 70 -31.25 -10.34 8.08
CA ASN A 70 -29.83 -10.44 8.45
C ASN A 70 -28.92 -10.37 7.21
N GLU A 71 -27.77 -9.71 7.33
CA GLU A 71 -26.78 -9.47 6.27
C GLU A 71 -25.31 -9.60 6.74
N VAL A 72 -25.11 -10.03 7.99
CA VAL A 72 -23.79 -10.17 8.64
C VAL A 72 -23.71 -11.53 9.33
N ILE A 73 -22.53 -12.16 9.28
CA ILE A 73 -22.18 -13.37 10.04
C ILE A 73 -21.00 -13.01 10.96
N TRP A 74 -21.00 -13.55 12.18
CA TRP A 74 -19.92 -13.48 13.16
C TRP A 74 -19.37 -14.87 13.48
#